data_AF-A0A4R8GEJ4-F1
#
_entry.id   AF-A0A4R8GEJ4-F1
#
_cell.length_a   1.000
_cell.length_b   1.000
_cell.length_c   1.000
_cell.angle_alpha   90.00
_cell.angle_beta   90.00
_cell.angle_gamma   90.00
#
_symmetry.space_group_name_H-M   'P 1'
#
loop_
_entity.id
_entity.type
_entity.pdbx_description
1 polymer ?
#
loop_
_entity_poly.entity_id
_entity_poly.type
_entity_poly.pdbx_seq_one_letter_code
_entity_poly.pdbx_strand_id
1 'polypeptide(L)'
;MMFSSAISIAGSSIGMGFAFLAWIIKLIIIKLKSKKIIFVSIPFNNSIWLLFLAIVISFIGTKDLYNSLEGLEDYLIIILLFYTVVNNVKDIKTVKKMFGFGLISIILSSLYGLFYQYLYQGVSRIDSTFMALDFGALLLMYSIFVMIYLFFAENSLKYNYLSASALILLLVTLILNQTRGAWLGFVGGSLITFWLHKKRFIPIFLIVLIVVVLLVPAAIQDRIMSITDLENNKSNSTRLGLWKSALMIFRDNPINGVGINNFRRAYKSGYEQSNVDPFSHAHNTYLNFLSETGILGFSALLYLFFSILKYLYIGYEKIEDKFSRLFILGTMSSFIGAFMIQGMTESNFSKSVVGRTLWFFIALAVIIVKINERKPELSN
;
A
#
# COMPACT_ATOMS: atom_id res chain seq x y z
N MET A 1 12.48 -9.11 7.39
CA MET A 1 11.20 -8.46 7.01
C MET A 1 11.19 -8.05 5.53
N MET A 2 12.02 -7.12 5.06
CA MET A 2 11.91 -6.66 3.66
C MET A 2 12.32 -7.69 2.60
N PHE A 3 13.31 -8.52 2.90
CA PHE A 3 13.65 -9.62 1.99
C PHE A 3 12.49 -10.63 1.87
N SER A 4 11.68 -10.80 2.91
CA SER A 4 10.55 -11.71 2.94
C SER A 4 9.22 -11.06 2.55
N SER A 5 9.12 -9.73 2.47
CA SER A 5 7.83 -9.05 2.30
C SER A 5 7.12 -9.42 1.01
N ALA A 6 7.87 -9.70 -0.05
CA ALA A 6 7.32 -10.15 -1.31
C ALA A 6 7.65 -11.62 -1.60
N ILE A 7 8.15 -12.42 -0.65
CA ILE A 7 8.37 -13.89 -0.82
C ILE A 7 7.50 -14.71 0.14
N SER A 8 7.35 -14.27 1.39
CA SER A 8 6.67 -15.02 2.45
C SER A 8 6.04 -14.10 3.49
N ILE A 9 4.70 -14.21 3.62
CA ILE A 9 3.93 -13.51 4.66
C ILE A 9 4.45 -13.87 6.05
N ALA A 10 4.65 -15.17 6.32
CA ALA A 10 5.13 -15.67 7.61
C ALA A 10 6.54 -15.13 7.93
N GLY A 11 7.46 -15.19 6.98
CA GLY A 11 8.81 -14.65 7.15
C GLY A 11 8.83 -13.13 7.37
N SER A 12 7.88 -12.39 6.80
CA SER A 12 7.73 -10.96 7.06
C SER A 12 7.22 -10.71 8.49
N SER A 13 6.18 -11.42 8.91
CA SER A 13 5.59 -11.31 10.26
C SER A 13 6.58 -11.69 11.37
N ILE A 14 7.33 -12.80 11.21
CA ILE A 14 8.36 -13.23 12.17
C ILE A 14 9.46 -12.17 12.30
N GLY A 15 9.95 -11.66 11.15
CA GLY A 15 10.97 -10.61 11.15
C GLY A 15 10.51 -9.31 11.82
N MET A 16 9.23 -8.97 11.68
CA MET A 16 8.63 -7.83 12.39
C MET A 16 8.55 -8.07 13.90
N GLY A 17 8.13 -9.27 14.32
CA GLY A 17 8.11 -9.66 15.74
C GLY A 17 9.48 -9.52 16.40
N PHE A 18 10.55 -10.02 15.77
CA PHE A 18 11.91 -9.84 16.26
C PHE A 18 12.35 -8.37 16.31
N ALA A 19 12.04 -7.59 15.28
CA ALA A 19 12.37 -6.16 15.25
C ALA A 19 11.66 -5.39 16.37
N PHE A 20 10.40 -5.72 16.63
CA PHE A 20 9.60 -5.12 17.70
C PHE A 20 10.13 -5.51 19.08
N LEU A 21 10.42 -6.79 19.32
CA LEU A 21 11.02 -7.26 20.58
C LEU A 21 12.38 -6.59 20.83
N ALA A 22 13.24 -6.51 19.81
CA ALA A 22 14.52 -5.82 19.92
C ALA A 22 14.34 -4.33 20.24
N TRP A 23 13.32 -3.69 19.67
CA TRP A 23 13.00 -2.29 19.97
C TRP A 23 12.52 -2.11 21.41
N ILE A 24 11.64 -2.98 21.92
CA ILE A 24 11.21 -2.96 23.33
C ILE A 24 12.42 -3.13 24.26
N ILE A 25 13.26 -4.14 24.01
CA ILE A 25 14.48 -4.39 24.80
C ILE A 25 15.36 -3.14 24.82
N LYS A 26 15.55 -2.48 23.67
CA LYS A 26 16.29 -1.22 23.58
C LYS A 26 15.65 -0.11 24.43
N LEU A 27 14.33 0.04 24.41
CA LEU A 27 13.62 1.04 25.24
C LEU A 27 13.80 0.76 26.74
N ILE A 28 13.70 -0.51 27.15
CA ILE A 28 13.94 -0.94 28.53
C ILE A 28 15.38 -0.61 28.94
N ILE A 29 16.39 -0.96 28.12
CA ILE A 29 17.80 -0.65 28.40
C ILE A 29 18.03 0.86 28.54
N ILE A 30 17.42 1.69 27.69
CA ILE A 30 17.52 3.16 27.79
C ILE A 30 16.95 3.64 29.12
N LYS A 31 15.78 3.12 29.52
CA LYS A 31 15.13 3.50 30.77
C LYS A 31 15.91 3.03 32.00
N LEU A 32 16.46 1.81 31.98
CA LEU A 32 17.33 1.27 33.03
C LEU A 32 18.62 2.09 33.19
N LYS A 33 19.12 2.69 32.10
CA LYS A 33 20.24 3.64 32.14
C LYS A 33 19.84 5.06 32.51
N SER A 34 18.61 5.27 33.00
CA SER A 34 18.03 6.57 33.34
C SER A 34 18.10 7.61 32.21
N LYS A 35 18.20 7.17 30.96
CA LYS A 35 18.24 8.06 29.79
C LYS A 35 16.81 8.37 29.34
N LYS A 36 16.61 9.60 28.85
CA LYS A 36 15.33 9.99 28.24
C LYS A 36 15.14 9.23 26.92
N ILE A 37 13.96 8.64 26.76
CA ILE A 37 13.52 8.09 25.47
C ILE A 37 13.06 9.27 24.63
N ILE A 38 13.70 9.47 23.48
CA ILE A 38 13.34 10.51 22.52
C ILE A 38 12.76 9.83 21.30
N PHE A 39 11.46 10.01 21.09
CA PHE A 39 10.80 9.58 19.86
C PHE A 39 10.95 10.66 18.79
N VAL A 40 11.09 10.23 17.54
CA VAL A 40 11.10 11.13 16.40
C VAL A 40 9.72 11.79 16.29
N SER A 41 9.69 13.12 16.34
CA SER A 41 8.49 13.90 16.08
C SER A 41 8.22 13.94 14.58
N ILE A 42 7.00 13.60 14.17
CA ILE A 42 6.57 13.53 12.78
C ILE A 42 5.34 14.43 12.62
N PRO A 43 5.26 15.27 11.56
CA PRO A 43 4.18 16.25 11.42
C PRO A 43 2.76 15.68 11.38
N PHE A 44 2.61 14.40 11.00
CA PHE A 44 1.31 13.72 10.92
C PHE A 44 1.06 12.72 12.08
N ASN A 45 1.80 12.82 13.19
CA ASN A 45 1.53 12.01 14.39
C ASN A 45 0.09 12.22 14.90
N ASN A 46 -0.39 13.46 14.88
CA ASN A 46 -1.74 13.78 15.35
C ASN A 46 -2.82 13.07 14.53
N SER A 47 -2.65 12.96 13.20
CA SER A 47 -3.61 12.23 12.36
C SER A 47 -3.57 10.71 12.61
N ILE A 48 -2.41 10.14 12.96
CA ILE A 48 -2.32 8.73 13.38
C ILE A 48 -3.09 8.51 14.68
N TRP A 49 -2.89 9.39 15.67
CA TRP A 49 -3.59 9.29 16.96
C TRP A 49 -5.09 9.51 16.84
N LEU A 50 -5.53 10.44 15.97
CA LEU A 50 -6.95 10.65 15.68
C LEU A 50 -7.57 9.42 15.03
N LEU A 51 -6.89 8.78 14.08
CA LEU A 51 -7.36 7.53 13.50
C LEU A 51 -7.46 6.43 14.57
N PHE A 52 -6.43 6.28 15.41
CA PHE A 52 -6.43 5.30 16.48
C PHE A 52 -7.58 5.53 17.47
N LEU A 53 -7.79 6.79 17.88
CA LEU A 53 -8.90 7.17 18.74
C LEU A 53 -10.26 6.86 18.10
N ALA A 54 -10.42 7.13 16.80
CA ALA A 54 -11.65 6.82 16.09
C ALA A 54 -11.90 5.31 15.97
N ILE A 55 -10.84 4.49 15.80
CA ILE A 55 -10.95 3.03 15.86
C ILE A 55 -11.41 2.59 17.25
N VAL A 56 -10.85 3.15 18.33
CA VAL A 56 -11.30 2.84 19.70
C VAL A 56 -12.75 3.27 19.92
N ILE A 57 -13.16 4.44 19.44
CA ILE A 57 -14.56 4.91 19.52
C ILE A 57 -15.51 3.97 18.77
N SER A 58 -15.07 3.36 17.65
CA SER A 58 -15.88 2.37 16.93
C SER A 58 -16.28 1.17 17.81
N PHE A 59 -15.56 0.91 18.90
CA PHE A 59 -15.89 -0.19 19.81
C PHE A 59 -17.27 -0.02 20.45
N ILE A 60 -17.76 1.22 20.61
CA ILE A 60 -19.10 1.52 21.14
C ILE A 60 -20.21 0.86 20.31
N GLY A 61 -20.01 0.75 18.99
CA GLY A 61 -20.98 0.16 18.05
C GLY A 61 -20.73 -1.31 17.74
N THR A 62 -19.81 -1.97 18.47
CA THR A 62 -19.31 -3.30 18.15
C THR A 62 -20.41 -4.36 18.17
N LYS A 63 -20.57 -5.07 17.05
CA LYS A 63 -21.42 -6.27 16.98
C LYS A 63 -20.75 -7.53 17.53
N ASP A 64 -19.42 -7.61 17.45
CA ASP A 64 -18.61 -8.68 18.04
C ASP A 64 -17.24 -8.17 18.50
N LEU A 65 -16.99 -8.32 19.79
CA LEU A 65 -15.79 -7.81 20.43
C LEU A 65 -14.53 -8.53 19.97
N TYR A 66 -14.60 -9.84 19.74
CA TYR A 66 -13.45 -10.61 19.28
C TYR A 66 -12.98 -10.12 17.90
N ASN A 67 -13.91 -9.92 16.96
CA ASN A 67 -13.61 -9.34 15.65
C ASN A 67 -13.00 -7.93 15.77
N SER A 68 -13.56 -7.07 16.63
CA SER A 68 -13.03 -5.72 16.85
C SER A 68 -11.61 -5.75 17.42
N LEU A 69 -11.30 -6.70 18.32
CA LEU A 69 -9.95 -6.88 18.86
C LEU A 69 -8.96 -7.37 17.80
N GLU A 70 -9.34 -8.34 16.97
CA GLU A 70 -8.52 -8.77 15.82
C GLU A 70 -8.27 -7.60 14.85
N GLY A 71 -9.31 -6.82 14.56
CA GLY A 71 -9.19 -5.63 13.73
C GLY A 71 -8.23 -4.61 14.33
N LEU A 72 -8.36 -4.29 15.62
CA LEU A 72 -7.47 -3.37 16.32
C LEU A 72 -6.00 -3.84 16.27
N GLU A 73 -5.75 -5.14 16.43
CA GLU A 73 -4.43 -5.74 16.30
C GLU A 73 -3.79 -5.44 14.94
N ASP A 74 -4.53 -5.59 13.84
CA ASP A 74 -4.02 -5.34 12.48
C ASP A 74 -3.53 -3.88 12.31
N TYR A 75 -4.26 -2.89 12.84
CA TYR A 75 -3.84 -1.49 12.77
C TYR A 75 -2.67 -1.18 13.71
N LEU A 76 -2.66 -1.79 14.91
CA LEU A 76 -1.56 -1.64 15.87
C LEU A 76 -0.25 -2.15 15.28
N ILE A 77 -0.26 -3.33 14.63
CA ILE A 77 0.92 -3.92 14.00
C ILE A 77 1.57 -2.93 13.00
N ILE A 78 0.75 -2.27 12.17
CA ILE A 78 1.23 -1.29 11.20
C ILE A 78 1.81 -0.03 11.88
N ILE A 79 1.12 0.50 12.90
CA ILE A 79 1.58 1.68 13.63
C ILE A 79 2.91 1.39 14.32
N LEU A 80 3.01 0.22 14.97
CA LEU A 80 4.23 -0.23 15.65
C LEU A 80 5.36 -0.46 14.64
N LEU A 81 5.09 -1.06 13.49
CA LEU A 81 6.07 -1.19 12.40
C LEU A 81 6.61 0.19 12.00
N PHE A 82 5.72 1.14 11.71
CA PHE A 82 6.08 2.47 11.28
C PHE A 82 7.00 3.17 12.29
N TYR A 83 6.59 3.21 13.57
CA TYR A 83 7.42 3.83 14.61
C TYR A 83 8.71 3.06 14.91
N THR A 84 8.71 1.73 14.82
CA THR A 84 9.93 0.93 14.97
C THR A 84 10.96 1.33 13.91
N VAL A 85 10.55 1.51 12.66
CA VAL A 85 11.45 1.89 11.57
C VAL A 85 11.95 3.33 11.74
N VAL A 86 11.03 4.29 11.92
CA VAL A 86 11.38 5.72 12.00
C VAL A 86 12.31 6.03 13.19
N ASN A 87 12.15 5.35 14.33
CA ASN A 87 12.96 5.61 15.53
C ASN A 87 14.32 4.91 15.53
N ASN A 88 14.57 3.94 14.65
CA ASN A 88 15.79 3.13 14.67
C ASN A 88 16.70 3.33 13.45
N VAL A 89 16.14 3.71 12.29
CA VAL A 89 16.94 3.98 11.09
C VAL A 89 17.33 5.46 11.04
N LYS A 90 18.61 5.75 10.87
CA LYS A 90 19.15 7.12 10.97
C LYS A 90 19.97 7.56 9.75
N ASP A 91 20.25 6.66 8.81
CA ASP A 91 21.17 6.91 7.71
C ASP A 91 20.58 6.46 6.36
N ILE A 92 21.00 7.15 5.30
CA ILE A 92 20.50 6.90 3.94
C ILE A 92 20.98 5.57 3.36
N LYS A 93 22.11 5.03 3.83
CA LYS A 93 22.66 3.76 3.35
C LYS A 93 21.79 2.59 3.80
N THR A 94 21.30 2.62 5.04
CA THR A 94 20.33 1.66 5.57
C THR A 94 19.00 1.75 4.83
N VAL A 95 18.49 2.97 4.56
CA VAL A 95 17.28 3.18 3.75
C VAL A 95 17.42 2.53 2.36
N LYS A 96 18.54 2.79 1.66
CA LYS A 96 18.85 2.19 0.35
C LYS A 96 18.90 0.66 0.40
N LYS A 97 19.58 0.08 1.40
CA LYS A 97 19.67 -1.38 1.58
C LYS A 97 18.30 -2.01 1.83
N MET A 98 17.52 -1.41 2.73
CA MET A 98 16.17 -1.86 3.06
C MET A 98 15.31 -1.89 1.80
N PHE A 99 15.19 -0.76 1.09
CA PHE A 99 14.44 -0.69 -0.16
C PHE A 99 14.94 -1.71 -1.19
N GLY A 100 16.27 -1.85 -1.35
CA GLY A 100 16.89 -2.82 -2.25
C GLY A 100 16.53 -4.26 -1.94
N PHE A 101 16.47 -4.66 -0.66
CA PHE A 101 16.01 -6.01 -0.28
C PHE A 101 14.55 -6.25 -0.65
N GLY A 102 13.68 -5.25 -0.50
CA GLY A 102 12.30 -5.33 -0.97
C GLY A 102 12.20 -5.48 -2.49
N LEU A 103 13.02 -4.73 -3.23
CA LEU A 103 13.08 -4.83 -4.69
C LEU A 103 13.56 -6.20 -5.17
N ILE A 104 14.60 -6.75 -4.52
CA ILE A 104 15.06 -8.12 -4.80
C ILE A 104 13.94 -9.13 -4.50
N SER A 105 13.24 -8.95 -3.38
CA SER A 105 12.12 -9.82 -2.97
C SER A 105 11.03 -9.89 -4.05
N ILE A 106 10.58 -8.74 -4.57
CA ILE A 106 9.53 -8.71 -5.61
C ILE A 106 10.02 -9.24 -6.96
N ILE A 107 11.30 -9.03 -7.30
CA ILE A 107 11.90 -9.59 -8.50
C ILE A 107 11.90 -11.12 -8.41
N LEU A 108 12.35 -11.70 -7.29
CA LEU A 108 12.36 -13.15 -7.10
C LEU A 108 10.96 -13.76 -7.22
N SER A 109 9.95 -13.11 -6.66
CA SER A 109 8.57 -13.58 -6.78
C SER A 109 7.95 -13.37 -8.15
N SER A 110 8.40 -12.36 -8.88
CA SER A 110 8.02 -12.18 -10.29
C SER A 110 8.65 -13.25 -11.17
N LEU A 111 9.91 -13.62 -10.92
CA LEU A 111 10.56 -14.75 -11.58
C LEU A 111 9.84 -16.07 -11.26
N TYR A 112 9.52 -16.32 -9.99
CA TYR A 112 8.75 -17.49 -9.59
C TYR A 112 7.38 -17.53 -10.27
N GLY A 113 6.60 -16.44 -10.20
CA GLY A 113 5.29 -16.35 -10.84
C GLY A 113 5.35 -16.55 -12.35
N LEU A 114 6.33 -15.95 -13.03
CA LEU A 114 6.45 -16.04 -14.49
C LEU A 114 6.95 -17.43 -14.93
N PHE A 115 8.06 -17.91 -14.38
CA PHE A 115 8.70 -19.13 -14.87
C PHE A 115 8.05 -20.39 -14.31
N TYR A 116 7.68 -20.40 -13.03
CA TYR A 116 7.10 -21.59 -12.42
C TYR A 116 5.57 -21.64 -12.58
N GLN A 117 4.83 -20.60 -12.18
CA GLN A 117 3.36 -20.67 -12.25
C GLN A 117 2.84 -20.54 -13.69
N TYR A 118 3.30 -19.54 -14.44
CA TYR A 118 2.78 -19.29 -15.78
C TYR A 118 3.35 -20.27 -16.81
N LEU A 119 4.69 -20.33 -16.95
CA LEU A 119 5.30 -21.16 -18.00
C LEU A 119 5.29 -22.66 -17.69
N TYR A 120 5.62 -23.06 -16.46
CA TYR A 120 5.71 -24.49 -16.11
C TYR A 120 4.36 -25.10 -15.71
N GLN A 121 3.58 -24.43 -14.84
CA GLN A 121 2.27 -24.95 -14.41
C GLN A 121 1.11 -24.56 -15.34
N GLY A 122 1.29 -23.60 -16.25
CA GLY A 122 0.22 -23.15 -17.16
C GLY A 122 -0.89 -22.37 -16.47
N VAL A 123 -0.64 -21.79 -15.28
CA VAL A 123 -1.64 -21.01 -14.54
C VAL A 123 -1.91 -19.70 -15.28
N SER A 124 -3.16 -19.44 -15.63
CA SER A 124 -3.56 -18.26 -16.40
C SER A 124 -3.43 -16.94 -15.62
N ARG A 125 -3.57 -16.98 -14.28
CA ARG A 125 -3.48 -15.82 -13.40
C ARG A 125 -2.40 -16.04 -12.33
N ILE A 126 -1.32 -15.27 -12.43
CA ILE A 126 -0.18 -15.37 -11.51
C ILE A 126 -0.51 -14.71 -10.17
N ASP A 127 -0.21 -15.38 -9.06
CA ASP A 127 -0.32 -14.84 -7.69
C ASP A 127 0.95 -15.05 -6.84
N SER A 128 1.92 -15.77 -7.37
CA SER A 128 3.19 -16.13 -6.73
C SER A 128 2.97 -16.88 -5.42
N THR A 129 3.29 -16.27 -4.28
CA THR A 129 3.17 -16.87 -2.94
C THR A 129 2.19 -16.09 -2.07
N PHE A 130 1.32 -15.30 -2.70
CA PHE A 130 0.35 -14.41 -2.06
C PHE A 130 -1.03 -14.59 -2.67
N MET A 131 -2.00 -13.87 -2.14
CA MET A 131 -3.26 -13.64 -2.84
C MET A 131 -3.01 -12.77 -4.07
N ALA A 132 -3.65 -13.09 -5.20
CA ALA A 132 -3.45 -12.39 -6.47
C ALA A 132 -3.60 -10.87 -6.37
N LEU A 133 -4.53 -10.39 -5.52
CA LEU A 133 -4.82 -8.97 -5.34
C LEU A 133 -3.71 -8.23 -4.57
N ASP A 134 -3.14 -8.89 -3.55
CA ASP A 134 -1.99 -8.40 -2.79
C ASP A 134 -0.74 -8.37 -3.66
N PHE A 135 -0.50 -9.44 -4.43
CA PHE A 135 0.67 -9.52 -5.31
C PHE A 135 0.63 -8.43 -6.39
N GLY A 136 -0.53 -8.20 -7.01
CA GLY A 136 -0.73 -7.11 -7.96
C GLY A 136 -0.44 -5.74 -7.35
N ALA A 137 -0.83 -5.53 -6.08
CA ALA A 137 -0.53 -4.32 -5.35
C ALA A 137 0.97 -4.14 -5.06
N LEU A 138 1.70 -5.21 -4.74
CA LEU A 138 3.15 -5.13 -4.58
C LEU A 138 3.83 -4.81 -5.91
N LEU A 139 3.43 -5.48 -7.00
CA LEU A 139 3.93 -5.23 -8.34
C LEU A 139 3.73 -3.79 -8.78
N LEU A 140 2.54 -3.21 -8.57
CA LEU A 140 2.29 -1.81 -8.96
C LEU A 140 3.21 -0.84 -8.22
N MET A 141 3.39 -1.02 -6.90
CA MET A 141 4.21 -0.12 -6.09
C MET A 141 5.68 -0.18 -6.52
N TYR A 142 6.26 -1.39 -6.60
CA TYR A 142 7.67 -1.53 -7.00
C TYR A 142 7.90 -1.14 -8.46
N SER A 143 6.95 -1.40 -9.37
CA SER A 143 7.04 -0.96 -10.77
C SER A 143 7.10 0.56 -10.87
N ILE A 144 6.30 1.29 -10.10
CA ILE A 144 6.35 2.77 -10.04
C ILE A 144 7.73 3.25 -9.59
N PHE A 145 8.30 2.66 -8.54
CA PHE A 145 9.65 3.04 -8.10
C PHE A 145 10.69 2.77 -9.19
N VAL A 146 10.73 1.56 -9.76
CA VAL A 146 11.73 1.21 -10.80
C VAL A 146 11.58 2.12 -12.02
N MET A 147 10.35 2.42 -12.44
CA MET A 147 10.05 3.35 -13.52
C MET A 147 10.62 4.76 -13.23
N ILE A 148 10.36 5.30 -12.04
CA ILE A 148 10.85 6.62 -11.62
C ILE A 148 12.39 6.66 -11.66
N TYR A 149 13.05 5.66 -11.08
CA TYR A 149 14.52 5.62 -11.04
C TYR A 149 15.13 5.39 -12.43
N LEU A 150 14.51 4.60 -13.30
CA LEU A 150 14.96 4.39 -14.67
C LEU A 150 14.94 5.71 -15.46
N PHE A 151 13.85 6.47 -15.39
CA PHE A 151 13.68 7.67 -16.23
C PHE A 151 14.32 8.94 -15.65
N PHE A 152 14.42 9.08 -14.33
CA PHE A 152 14.75 10.37 -13.71
C PHE A 152 16.02 10.35 -12.84
N ALA A 153 16.57 9.18 -12.50
CA ALA A 153 17.75 9.13 -11.64
C ALA A 153 19.08 9.41 -12.37
N GLU A 154 19.08 9.45 -13.72
CA GLU A 154 20.29 9.65 -14.54
C GLU A 154 21.42 8.66 -14.16
N ASN A 155 21.10 7.38 -14.08
CA ASN A 155 22.10 6.37 -13.73
C ASN A 155 23.04 6.07 -14.91
N SER A 156 24.14 5.38 -14.62
CA SER A 156 25.00 4.82 -15.66
C SER A 156 24.26 3.80 -16.52
N LEU A 157 24.75 3.60 -17.75
CA LEU A 157 24.18 2.68 -18.74
C LEU A 157 23.86 1.30 -18.15
N LYS A 158 24.79 0.73 -17.36
CA LYS A 158 24.62 -0.55 -16.67
C LYS A 158 23.38 -0.58 -15.77
N TYR A 159 23.19 0.44 -14.93
CA TYR A 159 22.06 0.51 -14.02
C TYR A 159 20.73 0.79 -14.74
N ASN A 160 20.77 1.50 -15.87
CA ASN A 160 19.59 1.68 -16.72
C ASN A 160 19.16 0.36 -17.37
N TYR A 161 20.10 -0.45 -17.88
CA TYR A 161 19.75 -1.78 -18.38
C TYR A 161 19.15 -2.68 -17.29
N LEU A 162 19.76 -2.73 -16.10
CA LEU A 162 19.22 -3.51 -14.99
C LEU A 162 17.81 -3.04 -14.58
N SER A 163 17.59 -1.72 -14.52
CA SER A 163 16.29 -1.16 -14.15
C SER A 163 15.24 -1.39 -15.25
N ALA A 164 15.63 -1.31 -16.53
CA ALA A 164 14.74 -1.61 -17.65
C ALA A 164 14.33 -3.09 -17.65
N SER A 165 15.28 -4.02 -17.49
CA SER A 165 14.98 -5.46 -17.39
C SER A 165 14.09 -5.77 -16.19
N ALA A 166 14.35 -5.17 -15.03
CA ALA A 166 13.50 -5.33 -13.85
C ALA A 166 12.09 -4.76 -14.10
N LEU A 167 11.97 -3.58 -14.71
CA LEU A 167 10.67 -2.99 -15.01
C LEU A 167 9.87 -3.86 -16.00
N ILE A 168 10.51 -4.37 -17.05
CA ILE A 168 9.86 -5.27 -18.02
C ILE A 168 9.34 -6.51 -17.31
N LEU A 169 10.17 -7.16 -16.48
CA LEU A 169 9.75 -8.32 -15.70
C LEU A 169 8.52 -7.99 -14.83
N LEU A 170 8.59 -6.91 -14.04
CA LEU A 170 7.51 -6.53 -13.13
C LEU A 170 6.22 -6.18 -13.88
N LEU A 171 6.30 -5.49 -15.02
CA LEU A 171 5.14 -5.12 -15.82
C LEU A 171 4.51 -6.33 -16.53
N VAL A 172 5.31 -7.24 -17.07
CA VAL A 172 4.81 -8.49 -17.65
C VAL A 172 4.10 -9.32 -16.58
N THR A 173 4.72 -9.49 -15.40
CA THR A 173 4.08 -10.18 -14.28
C THR A 173 2.81 -9.46 -13.82
N LEU A 174 2.79 -8.12 -13.80
CA LEU A 174 1.60 -7.34 -13.44
C LEU A 174 0.45 -7.57 -14.44
N ILE A 175 0.73 -7.61 -15.74
CA ILE A 175 -0.26 -7.96 -16.77
C ILE A 175 -0.75 -9.40 -16.58
N LEU A 176 0.13 -10.36 -16.35
CA LEU A 176 -0.28 -11.76 -16.17
C LEU A 176 -0.95 -12.04 -14.80
N ASN A 177 -0.82 -11.14 -13.83
CA ASN A 177 -1.54 -11.22 -12.55
C ASN A 177 -3.04 -10.89 -12.68
N GLN A 178 -3.46 -10.23 -13.77
CA GLN A 178 -4.87 -9.96 -14.12
C GLN A 178 -5.71 -9.23 -13.05
N THR A 179 -5.06 -8.55 -12.11
CA THR A 179 -5.72 -7.71 -11.10
C THR A 179 -5.99 -6.32 -11.68
N ARG A 180 -7.19 -6.12 -12.20
CA ARG A 180 -7.66 -4.86 -12.83
C ARG A 180 -7.40 -3.62 -11.96
N GLY A 181 -7.70 -3.70 -10.66
CA GLY A 181 -7.45 -2.60 -9.73
C GLY A 181 -5.97 -2.22 -9.60
N ALA A 182 -5.06 -3.19 -9.71
CA ALA A 182 -3.62 -2.95 -9.67
C ALA A 182 -3.11 -2.28 -10.96
N TRP A 183 -3.68 -2.65 -12.12
CA TRP A 183 -3.40 -1.95 -13.38
C TRP A 183 -3.84 -0.49 -13.33
N LEU A 184 -5.06 -0.23 -12.87
CA LEU A 184 -5.57 1.14 -12.68
C LEU A 184 -4.72 1.92 -11.67
N GLY A 185 -4.31 1.27 -10.57
CA GLY A 185 -3.39 1.84 -9.59
C GLY A 185 -2.02 2.20 -10.17
N PHE A 186 -1.43 1.32 -10.99
CA PHE A 186 -0.17 1.60 -11.69
C PHE A 186 -0.32 2.78 -12.65
N VAL A 187 -1.38 2.80 -13.47
CA VAL A 187 -1.66 3.90 -14.42
C VAL A 187 -1.82 5.22 -13.69
N GLY A 188 -2.68 5.28 -12.67
CA GLY A 188 -2.91 6.53 -11.94
C GLY A 188 -1.71 7.01 -11.13
N GLY A 189 -0.97 6.10 -10.48
CA GLY A 189 0.29 6.44 -9.80
C GLY A 189 1.36 6.98 -10.77
N SER A 190 1.44 6.39 -11.98
CA SER A 190 2.34 6.85 -13.03
C SER A 190 1.93 8.21 -13.61
N LEU A 191 0.63 8.44 -13.80
CA LEU A 191 0.11 9.74 -14.25
C LEU A 191 0.43 10.85 -13.24
N ILE A 192 0.27 10.61 -11.94
CA ILE A 192 0.67 11.57 -10.91
C ILE A 192 2.19 11.79 -10.91
N THR A 193 2.99 10.73 -11.08
CA THR A 193 4.45 10.86 -11.21
C THR A 193 4.82 11.83 -12.33
N PHE A 194 4.28 11.62 -13.54
CA PHE A 194 4.57 12.49 -14.67
C PHE A 194 3.98 13.89 -14.49
N TRP A 195 2.79 14.00 -13.90
CA TRP A 195 2.16 15.29 -13.62
C TRP A 195 3.02 16.18 -12.72
N LEU A 196 3.60 15.61 -11.67
CA LEU A 196 4.38 16.34 -10.67
C LEU A 196 5.85 16.53 -11.06
N HIS A 197 6.44 15.60 -11.81
CA HIS A 197 7.87 15.65 -12.14
C HIS A 197 8.15 16.17 -13.55
N LYS A 198 7.47 15.64 -14.59
CA LYS A 198 7.70 15.98 -16.00
C LYS A 198 6.45 15.73 -16.87
N LYS A 199 5.53 16.71 -16.92
CA LYS A 199 4.23 16.60 -17.63
C LYS A 199 4.33 16.18 -19.10
N ARG A 200 5.42 16.52 -19.78
CA ARG A 200 5.69 16.14 -21.17
C ARG A 200 5.68 14.63 -21.44
N PHE A 201 5.88 13.80 -20.41
CA PHE A 201 5.84 12.33 -20.55
C PHE A 201 4.42 11.76 -20.53
N ILE A 202 3.39 12.52 -20.13
CA ILE A 202 2.00 12.06 -20.11
C ILE A 202 1.52 11.58 -21.49
N PRO A 203 1.62 12.37 -22.59
CA PRO A 203 1.16 11.89 -23.89
C PRO A 203 1.92 10.65 -24.36
N ILE A 204 3.24 10.59 -24.12
CA ILE A 204 4.07 9.42 -24.47
C ILE A 204 3.59 8.19 -23.69
N PHE A 205 3.36 8.33 -22.39
CA PHE A 205 2.88 7.25 -21.55
C PHE A 205 1.50 6.73 -22.00
N LEU A 206 0.57 7.62 -22.34
CA LEU A 206 -0.75 7.25 -22.84
C LEU A 206 -0.68 6.53 -24.18
N ILE A 207 0.18 6.97 -25.10
CA ILE A 207 0.40 6.29 -26.39
C ILE A 207 0.97 4.88 -26.14
N VAL A 208 1.99 4.76 -25.29
CA VAL A 208 2.58 3.45 -24.93
C VAL A 208 1.51 2.55 -24.30
N LEU A 209 0.67 3.08 -23.41
CA LEU A 209 -0.42 2.32 -22.81
C LEU A 209 -1.40 1.80 -23.86
N ILE A 210 -1.82 2.63 -24.82
CA ILE A 210 -2.69 2.22 -25.93
C ILE A 210 -2.03 1.11 -26.75
N VAL A 211 -0.76 1.28 -27.13
CA VAL A 211 -0.01 0.27 -27.89
C VAL A 211 0.05 -1.06 -27.12
N VAL A 212 0.36 -1.02 -25.82
CA VAL A 212 0.37 -2.22 -24.98
C VAL A 212 -1.00 -2.89 -24.96
N VAL A 213 -2.09 -2.13 -24.79
CA VAL A 213 -3.46 -2.66 -24.79
C VAL A 213 -3.82 -3.33 -26.12
N LEU A 214 -3.35 -2.80 -27.25
CA LEU A 214 -3.58 -3.38 -28.57
C LEU A 214 -2.76 -4.64 -28.85
N LEU A 215 -1.59 -4.78 -28.21
CA LEU A 215 -0.67 -5.90 -28.44
C LEU A 215 -0.83 -7.07 -27.46
N VAL A 216 -1.55 -6.89 -26.34
CA VAL A 216 -1.80 -7.99 -25.40
C VAL A 216 -2.74 -9.06 -25.98
N PRO A 217 -2.64 -10.33 -25.54
CA PRO A 217 -3.53 -11.41 -25.99
C PRO A 217 -5.01 -11.14 -25.71
N ALA A 218 -5.90 -11.76 -26.50
CA ALA A 218 -7.35 -11.62 -26.38
C ALA A 218 -7.88 -11.82 -24.95
N ALA A 219 -7.38 -12.82 -24.22
CA ALA A 219 -7.78 -13.06 -22.83
C ALA A 219 -7.50 -11.85 -21.89
N ILE A 220 -6.44 -11.08 -22.15
CA ILE A 220 -6.14 -9.85 -21.41
C ILE A 220 -7.03 -8.70 -21.89
N GLN A 221 -7.33 -8.62 -23.19
CA GLN A 221 -8.27 -7.64 -23.73
C GLN A 221 -9.68 -7.83 -23.13
N ASP A 222 -10.18 -9.05 -23.07
CA ASP A 222 -11.45 -9.39 -22.41
C ASP A 222 -11.44 -8.95 -20.94
N ARG A 223 -10.30 -9.14 -20.27
CA ARG A 223 -10.10 -8.69 -18.89
C ARG A 223 -10.17 -7.16 -18.77
N ILE A 224 -9.61 -6.42 -19.72
CA ILE A 224 -9.69 -4.95 -19.77
C ILE A 224 -11.13 -4.51 -20.02
N MET A 225 -11.82 -5.09 -21.00
CA MET A 225 -13.21 -4.76 -21.32
C MET A 225 -14.16 -5.04 -20.14
N SER A 226 -13.86 -6.07 -19.36
CA SER A 226 -14.63 -6.38 -18.15
C SER A 226 -14.51 -5.34 -17.02
N ILE A 227 -13.63 -4.33 -17.14
CA ILE A 227 -13.53 -3.25 -16.13
C ILE A 227 -14.84 -2.46 -16.07
N THR A 228 -15.48 -2.22 -17.22
CA THR A 228 -16.71 -1.43 -17.34
C THR A 228 -17.99 -2.27 -17.36
N ASP A 229 -17.86 -3.60 -17.43
CA ASP A 229 -18.99 -4.53 -17.34
C ASP A 229 -19.42 -4.70 -15.87
N LEU A 230 -20.30 -3.81 -15.42
CA LEU A 230 -20.72 -3.74 -14.02
C LEU A 230 -21.72 -4.83 -13.63
N GLU A 231 -22.52 -5.29 -14.58
CA GLU A 231 -23.67 -6.17 -14.32
C GLU A 231 -23.38 -7.64 -14.65
N ASN A 232 -22.77 -7.92 -15.80
CA ASN A 232 -22.57 -9.30 -16.27
C ASN A 232 -21.27 -9.91 -15.71
N ASN A 233 -20.31 -9.07 -15.30
CA ASN A 233 -19.10 -9.55 -14.65
C ASN A 233 -19.36 -9.89 -13.18
N LYS A 234 -19.36 -11.19 -12.84
CA LYS A 234 -19.56 -11.69 -11.47
C LYS A 234 -18.73 -10.95 -10.42
N SER A 235 -17.46 -10.65 -10.71
CA SER A 235 -16.60 -9.95 -9.74
C SER A 235 -17.01 -8.50 -9.50
N ASN A 236 -17.57 -7.81 -10.51
CA ASN A 236 -18.03 -6.43 -10.36
C ASN A 236 -19.41 -6.40 -9.70
N SER A 237 -20.34 -7.25 -10.13
CA SER A 237 -21.68 -7.32 -9.52
C SER A 237 -21.62 -7.74 -8.04
N THR A 238 -20.73 -8.66 -7.66
CA THR A 238 -20.43 -8.97 -6.25
C THR A 238 -19.96 -7.72 -5.48
N ARG A 239 -19.02 -6.93 -6.02
CA ARG A 239 -18.56 -5.69 -5.36
C ARG A 239 -19.70 -4.69 -5.19
N LEU A 240 -20.52 -4.49 -6.21
CA LEU A 240 -21.67 -3.57 -6.13
C LEU A 240 -22.65 -3.98 -5.03
N GLY A 241 -22.92 -5.28 -4.88
CA GLY A 241 -23.73 -5.77 -3.76
C GLY A 241 -23.09 -5.49 -2.41
N LEU A 242 -21.80 -5.79 -2.24
CA LEU A 242 -21.08 -5.49 -0.99
C LEU A 242 -21.05 -3.99 -0.68
N TRP A 243 -20.91 -3.14 -1.68
CA TRP A 243 -20.92 -1.68 -1.53
C TRP A 243 -22.28 -1.18 -1.10
N LYS A 244 -23.35 -1.74 -1.66
CA LYS A 244 -24.72 -1.45 -1.24
C LYS A 244 -24.93 -1.85 0.23
N SER A 245 -24.45 -3.03 0.64
CA SER A 245 -24.49 -3.43 2.05
C SER A 245 -23.70 -2.48 2.95
N ALA A 246 -22.49 -2.08 2.56
CA ALA A 246 -21.68 -1.14 3.32
C ALA A 246 -22.39 0.21 3.53
N LEU A 247 -23.04 0.73 2.49
CA LEU A 247 -23.83 1.96 2.56
C LEU A 247 -25.07 1.81 3.44
N MET A 248 -25.76 0.67 3.39
CA MET A 248 -26.89 0.39 4.28
C MET A 248 -26.45 0.30 5.75
N ILE A 249 -25.33 -0.38 6.03
CA ILE A 249 -24.74 -0.47 7.38
C ILE A 249 -24.39 0.93 7.90
N PHE A 250 -23.73 1.74 7.06
CA PHE A 250 -23.38 3.13 7.40
C PHE A 250 -24.63 3.98 7.67
N ARG A 251 -25.66 3.89 6.83
CA ARG A 251 -26.91 4.64 7.01
C ARG A 251 -27.54 4.39 8.38
N ASP A 252 -27.51 3.14 8.83
CA ASP A 252 -28.10 2.75 10.11
C ASP A 252 -27.15 2.98 11.30
N ASN A 253 -25.84 3.12 11.06
CA ASN A 253 -24.81 3.34 12.09
C ASN A 253 -23.83 4.49 11.71
N PRO A 254 -24.31 5.73 11.52
CA PRO A 254 -23.57 6.76 10.80
C PRO A 254 -22.40 7.38 11.56
N ILE A 255 -22.41 7.36 12.90
CA ILE A 255 -21.42 8.09 13.71
C ILE A 255 -20.14 7.28 13.89
N ASN A 256 -20.25 6.10 14.49
CA ASN A 256 -19.14 5.25 14.92
C ASN A 256 -19.16 3.84 14.29
N GLY A 257 -20.11 3.56 13.39
CA GLY A 257 -20.19 2.29 12.66
C GLY A 257 -20.54 1.09 13.55
N VAL A 258 -20.27 -0.11 13.02
CA VAL A 258 -20.56 -1.41 13.68
C VAL A 258 -19.36 -2.03 14.42
N GLY A 259 -18.29 -1.25 14.59
CA GLY A 259 -17.00 -1.70 15.10
C GLY A 259 -16.06 -2.15 13.96
N ILE A 260 -14.76 -1.90 14.14
CA ILE A 260 -13.73 -2.35 13.20
C ILE A 260 -13.79 -3.87 12.98
N ASN A 261 -13.53 -4.32 11.75
CA ASN A 261 -13.51 -5.73 11.35
C ASN A 261 -14.86 -6.49 11.58
N ASN A 262 -15.98 -5.76 11.70
CA ASN A 262 -17.31 -6.35 11.87
C ASN A 262 -18.17 -6.32 10.59
N PHE A 263 -17.65 -5.90 9.44
CA PHE A 263 -18.41 -5.84 8.19
C PHE A 263 -19.14 -7.15 7.87
N ARG A 264 -18.43 -8.30 7.89
CA ARG A 264 -19.03 -9.61 7.59
C ARG A 264 -20.17 -9.98 8.53
N ARG A 265 -20.01 -9.68 9.83
CA ARG A 265 -21.03 -9.98 10.84
C ARG A 265 -22.24 -9.10 10.65
N ALA A 266 -22.02 -7.82 10.37
CA ALA A 266 -23.09 -6.90 10.01
C ALA A 266 -23.82 -7.38 8.75
N TYR A 267 -23.10 -7.73 7.68
CA TYR A 267 -23.66 -8.29 6.45
C TYR A 267 -24.66 -9.42 6.73
N LYS A 268 -24.22 -10.45 7.47
CA LYS A 268 -25.03 -11.62 7.84
C LYS A 268 -26.20 -11.35 8.79
N SER A 269 -26.23 -10.19 9.44
CA SER A 269 -27.24 -9.83 10.45
C SER A 269 -28.44 -9.07 9.87
N GLY A 270 -28.57 -8.96 8.55
CA GLY A 270 -29.70 -8.28 7.91
C GLY A 270 -29.34 -7.32 6.77
N TYR A 271 -28.10 -7.33 6.28
CA TYR A 271 -27.64 -6.46 5.20
C TYR A 271 -27.22 -7.24 3.95
N GLU A 272 -27.61 -8.51 3.84
CA GLU A 272 -27.27 -9.38 2.72
C GLU A 272 -27.87 -8.88 1.40
N GLN A 273 -27.13 -9.05 0.30
CA GLN A 273 -27.66 -8.84 -1.05
C GLN A 273 -27.88 -10.17 -1.74
N SER A 274 -28.95 -10.26 -2.52
CA SER A 274 -29.28 -11.44 -3.31
C SER A 274 -28.10 -11.84 -4.20
N ASN A 275 -27.77 -13.13 -4.23
CA ASN A 275 -26.69 -13.72 -5.04
C ASN A 275 -25.28 -13.17 -4.73
N VAL A 276 -25.05 -12.62 -3.53
CA VAL A 276 -23.74 -12.15 -3.07
C VAL A 276 -23.34 -12.90 -1.80
N ASP A 277 -22.28 -13.70 -1.91
CA ASP A 277 -21.72 -14.44 -0.78
C ASP A 277 -21.13 -13.47 0.27
N PRO A 278 -21.14 -13.83 1.57
CA PRO A 278 -20.60 -12.99 2.63
C PRO A 278 -19.06 -12.99 2.65
N PHE A 279 -18.46 -11.85 2.31
CA PHE A 279 -17.01 -11.61 2.41
C PHE A 279 -16.60 -11.04 3.77
N SER A 280 -15.30 -11.12 4.10
CA SER A 280 -14.76 -10.50 5.31
C SER A 280 -14.83 -8.96 5.29
N HIS A 281 -14.87 -8.36 4.10
CA HIS A 281 -14.82 -6.91 3.90
C HIS A 281 -15.54 -6.50 2.62
N ALA A 282 -15.78 -5.19 2.44
CA ALA A 282 -16.58 -4.65 1.33
C ALA A 282 -15.87 -4.60 -0.05
N HIS A 283 -14.66 -5.17 -0.20
CA HIS A 283 -13.79 -4.98 -1.37
C HIS A 283 -13.67 -3.51 -1.84
N ASN A 284 -13.67 -2.60 -0.88
CA ASN A 284 -13.46 -1.18 -1.06
C ASN A 284 -13.05 -0.62 0.31
N THR A 285 -11.79 -0.21 0.43
CA THR A 285 -11.20 0.29 1.68
C THR A 285 -12.07 1.39 2.31
N TYR A 286 -12.59 2.29 1.48
CA TYR A 286 -13.37 3.45 1.93
C TYR A 286 -14.72 3.05 2.49
N LEU A 287 -15.49 2.27 1.72
CA LEU A 287 -16.83 1.83 2.15
C LEU A 287 -16.74 0.85 3.32
N ASN A 288 -15.73 -0.01 3.35
CA ASN A 288 -15.48 -0.88 4.48
C ASN A 288 -15.25 -0.06 5.76
N PHE A 289 -14.28 0.86 5.73
CA PHE A 289 -13.94 1.68 6.88
C PHE A 289 -15.11 2.58 7.30
N LEU A 290 -15.84 3.17 6.35
CA LEU A 290 -17.04 3.97 6.60
C LEU A 290 -18.14 3.16 7.31
N SER A 291 -18.39 1.93 6.87
CA SER A 291 -19.41 1.07 7.50
C SER A 291 -19.01 0.60 8.90
N GLU A 292 -17.72 0.36 9.14
CA GLU A 292 -17.20 -0.16 10.41
C GLU A 292 -16.95 0.91 11.47
N THR A 293 -16.57 2.12 11.05
CA THR A 293 -16.15 3.19 11.96
C THR A 293 -16.99 4.47 11.86
N GLY A 294 -17.97 4.48 10.97
CA GLY A 294 -18.84 5.63 10.72
C GLY A 294 -18.08 6.84 10.15
N ILE A 295 -18.74 8.00 10.19
CA ILE A 295 -18.17 9.25 9.67
C ILE A 295 -16.96 9.71 10.47
N LEU A 296 -16.88 9.38 11.76
CA LEU A 296 -15.76 9.76 12.63
C LEU A 296 -14.47 9.08 12.18
N GLY A 297 -14.48 7.75 12.05
CA GLY A 297 -13.29 7.03 11.58
C GLY A 297 -12.99 7.34 10.11
N PHE A 298 -14.00 7.41 9.26
CA PHE A 298 -13.79 7.76 7.85
C PHE A 298 -13.12 9.13 7.67
N SER A 299 -13.56 10.15 8.42
CA SER A 299 -12.96 11.48 8.38
C SER A 299 -11.53 11.47 8.91
N ALA A 300 -11.25 10.69 9.98
CA ALA A 300 -9.90 10.53 10.50
C ALA A 300 -8.97 9.82 9.50
N LEU A 301 -9.47 8.85 8.74
CA LEU A 301 -8.74 8.16 7.67
C LEU A 301 -8.38 9.13 6.54
N LEU A 302 -9.36 9.91 6.05
CA LEU A 302 -9.12 10.91 5.01
C LEU A 302 -8.15 12.00 5.48
N TYR A 303 -8.26 12.44 6.73
CA TYR A 303 -7.33 13.40 7.32
C TYR A 303 -5.91 12.83 7.38
N LEU A 304 -5.75 11.56 7.78
CA LEU A 304 -4.44 10.88 7.74
C LEU A 304 -3.87 10.81 6.32
N PHE A 305 -4.69 10.47 5.32
CA PHE A 305 -4.24 10.41 3.92
C PHE A 305 -3.77 11.77 3.45
N PHE A 306 -4.55 12.82 3.73
CA PHE A 306 -4.19 14.19 3.43
C PHE A 306 -2.90 14.62 4.13
N SER A 307 -2.74 14.34 5.43
CA SER A 307 -1.54 14.70 6.19
C SER A 307 -0.28 14.00 5.66
N ILE A 308 -0.38 12.72 5.29
CA ILE A 308 0.73 11.97 4.68
C ILE A 308 1.09 12.56 3.32
N LEU A 309 0.12 12.74 2.42
CA LEU A 309 0.35 13.28 1.08
C LEU A 309 0.92 14.71 1.12
N LYS A 310 0.39 15.56 2.00
CA LYS A 310 0.91 16.91 2.25
C LYS A 310 2.37 16.86 2.71
N TYR A 311 2.69 15.97 3.65
CA TYR A 311 4.06 15.81 4.15
C TYR A 311 5.02 15.34 3.05
N LEU A 312 4.62 14.33 2.26
CA LEU A 312 5.42 13.82 1.14
C LEU A 312 5.61 14.89 0.06
N TYR A 313 4.56 15.63 -0.29
CA TYR A 313 4.64 16.71 -1.28
C TYR A 313 5.62 17.82 -0.84
N ILE A 314 5.50 18.29 0.41
CA ILE A 314 6.44 19.29 0.96
C ILE A 314 7.88 18.75 0.96
N GLY A 315 8.08 17.48 1.32
CA GLY A 315 9.40 16.85 1.29
C GLY A 315 9.97 16.75 -0.14
N TYR A 316 9.13 16.41 -1.12
CA TYR A 316 9.51 16.35 -2.53
C TYR A 316 9.92 17.71 -3.11
N GLU A 317 9.26 18.79 -2.70
CA GLU A 317 9.59 20.15 -3.15
C GLU A 317 10.88 20.70 -2.51
N LYS A 318 11.16 20.31 -1.25
CA LYS A 318 12.31 20.84 -0.50
C LYS A 318 13.62 20.06 -0.69
N ILE A 319 13.56 18.79 -1.05
CA ILE A 319 14.75 17.94 -1.14
C ILE A 319 15.44 18.12 -2.50
N GLU A 320 16.70 18.53 -2.45
CA GLU A 320 17.55 18.65 -3.65
C GLU A 320 18.22 17.33 -4.05
N ASP A 321 18.59 16.49 -3.08
CA ASP A 321 19.21 15.18 -3.35
C ASP A 321 18.30 14.33 -4.23
N LYS A 322 18.76 14.02 -5.44
CA LYS A 322 17.97 13.36 -6.48
C LYS A 322 17.41 12.01 -6.03
N PHE A 323 18.23 11.15 -5.41
CA PHE A 323 17.76 9.86 -4.91
C PHE A 323 16.62 10.05 -3.90
N SER A 324 16.84 10.90 -2.90
CA SER A 324 15.88 11.19 -1.84
C SER A 324 14.57 11.76 -2.39
N ARG A 325 14.66 12.71 -3.33
CA ARG A 325 13.51 13.34 -3.99
C ARG A 325 12.68 12.32 -4.77
N LEU A 326 13.34 11.48 -5.58
CA LEU A 326 12.67 10.43 -6.37
C LEU A 326 12.06 9.34 -5.49
N PHE A 327 12.69 9.00 -4.36
CA PHE A 327 12.11 8.08 -3.38
C PHE A 327 10.78 8.61 -2.85
N ILE A 328 10.71 9.89 -2.46
CA ILE A 328 9.49 10.50 -1.94
C ILE A 328 8.39 10.53 -3.02
N LEU A 329 8.75 10.88 -4.26
CA LEU A 329 7.84 10.81 -5.40
C LEU A 329 7.28 9.40 -5.60
N GLY A 330 8.13 8.37 -5.50
CA GLY A 330 7.74 6.97 -5.59
C GLY A 330 6.83 6.52 -4.47
N THR A 331 7.10 6.93 -3.22
CA THR A 331 6.22 6.66 -2.07
C THR A 331 4.86 7.32 -2.26
N MET A 332 4.81 8.59 -2.67
CA MET A 332 3.56 9.33 -2.91
C MET A 332 2.74 8.71 -4.05
N SER A 333 3.40 8.34 -5.15
CA SER A 333 2.75 7.73 -6.31
C SER A 333 2.25 6.32 -6.02
N SER A 334 3.01 5.55 -5.24
CA SER A 334 2.59 4.24 -4.73
C SER A 334 1.40 4.35 -3.77
N PHE A 335 1.39 5.38 -2.93
CA PHE A 335 0.27 5.65 -2.02
C PHE A 335 -1.02 5.91 -2.79
N ILE A 336 -0.96 6.78 -3.80
CA ILE A 336 -2.12 7.10 -4.64
C ILE A 336 -2.55 5.86 -5.43
N GLY A 337 -1.62 5.14 -6.05
CA GLY A 337 -1.93 3.95 -6.82
C GLY A 337 -2.54 2.82 -5.99
N ALA A 338 -1.92 2.45 -4.87
CA ALA A 338 -2.31 1.29 -4.07
C ALA A 338 -3.47 1.59 -3.10
N PHE A 339 -3.43 2.71 -2.37
CA PHE A 339 -4.46 3.02 -1.37
C PHE A 339 -5.62 3.82 -1.95
N MET A 340 -5.36 4.76 -2.87
CA MET A 340 -6.44 5.61 -3.38
C MET A 340 -7.19 5.01 -4.55
N ILE A 341 -6.48 4.43 -5.51
CA ILE A 341 -7.10 3.91 -6.73
C ILE A 341 -7.44 2.44 -6.58
N GLN A 342 -6.45 1.57 -6.33
CA GLN A 342 -6.73 0.15 -6.12
C GLN A 342 -7.60 -0.08 -4.88
N GLY A 343 -7.45 0.74 -3.82
CA GLY A 343 -8.27 0.69 -2.61
C GLY A 343 -9.78 0.93 -2.83
N MET A 344 -10.19 1.46 -3.99
CA MET A 344 -11.62 1.49 -4.37
C MET A 344 -12.17 0.12 -4.75
N THR A 345 -11.30 -0.84 -5.05
CA THR A 345 -11.67 -2.19 -5.55
C THR A 345 -11.16 -3.32 -4.65
N GLU A 346 -10.45 -2.97 -3.57
CA GLU A 346 -9.86 -3.89 -2.61
C GLU A 346 -9.69 -3.24 -1.22
N SER A 347 -9.66 -4.04 -0.14
CA SER A 347 -9.41 -3.57 1.23
C SER A 347 -7.96 -3.84 1.67
N ASN A 348 -7.04 -2.96 1.27
CA ASN A 348 -5.58 -3.17 1.40
C ASN A 348 -4.91 -2.41 2.55
N PHE A 349 -5.68 -1.74 3.42
CA PHE A 349 -5.12 -0.75 4.33
C PHE A 349 -4.39 -1.33 5.56
N SER A 350 -4.99 -2.32 6.25
CA SER A 350 -4.47 -2.80 7.56
C SER A 350 -3.83 -4.20 7.54
N LYS A 351 -4.59 -5.24 7.21
CA LYS A 351 -4.13 -6.64 7.35
C LYS A 351 -3.10 -7.08 6.30
N SER A 352 -3.18 -6.50 5.10
CA SER A 352 -2.47 -7.03 3.94
C SER A 352 -0.97 -6.72 3.96
N VAL A 353 -0.22 -7.51 3.21
CA VAL A 353 1.19 -7.26 2.93
C VAL A 353 1.37 -5.90 2.24
N VAL A 354 0.35 -5.45 1.50
CA VAL A 354 0.28 -4.15 0.85
C VAL A 354 0.36 -3.02 1.87
N GLY A 355 -0.51 -3.04 2.88
CA GLY A 355 -0.55 -2.02 3.92
C GLY A 355 0.79 -1.90 4.65
N ARG A 356 1.36 -3.04 5.07
CA ARG A 356 2.68 -3.10 5.71
C ARG A 356 3.81 -2.55 4.83
N THR A 357 3.79 -2.87 3.54
CA THR A 357 4.82 -2.41 2.59
C THR A 357 4.73 -0.91 2.35
N LEU A 358 3.51 -0.36 2.19
CA LEU A 358 3.34 1.06 1.95
C LEU A 358 3.67 1.88 3.20
N TRP A 359 3.21 1.49 4.39
CA TRP A 359 3.59 2.13 5.65
C TRP A 359 5.08 2.10 5.89
N PHE A 360 5.74 1.03 5.45
CA PHE A 360 7.19 0.94 5.45
C PHE A 360 7.84 1.96 4.48
N PHE A 361 7.32 2.14 3.26
CA PHE A 361 7.80 3.19 2.35
C PHE A 361 7.58 4.60 2.90
N ILE A 362 6.46 4.85 3.58
CA ILE A 362 6.19 6.11 4.27
C ILE A 362 7.20 6.33 5.39
N ALA A 363 7.51 5.30 6.19
CA ALA A 363 8.55 5.39 7.24
C ALA A 363 9.92 5.75 6.65
N LEU A 364 10.35 5.09 5.57
CA LEU A 364 11.59 5.41 4.88
C LEU A 364 11.60 6.84 4.32
N ALA A 365 10.49 7.30 3.74
CA ALA A 365 10.36 8.67 3.25
C ALA A 365 10.46 9.71 4.38
N VAL A 366 9.85 9.45 5.55
CA VAL A 366 10.00 10.29 6.75
C VAL A 366 11.45 10.37 7.19
N ILE A 367 12.16 9.25 7.22
CA ILE A 367 13.59 9.21 7.57
C ILE A 367 14.40 10.04 6.57
N ILE A 368 14.14 9.91 5.28
CA ILE A 368 14.81 10.69 4.22
C ILE A 368 14.61 12.20 4.43
N VAL A 369 13.36 12.64 4.68
CA VAL A 369 13.07 14.05 4.95
C VAL A 369 13.83 14.52 6.19
N LYS A 370 13.78 13.77 7.28
CA LYS A 370 14.47 14.11 8.53
C LYS A 370 15.99 14.15 8.41
N ILE A 371 16.59 13.27 7.62
CA ILE A 371 18.04 13.30 7.34
C ILE A 371 18.40 14.58 6.59
N ASN A 372 17.60 14.97 5.60
CA ASN A 372 17.88 16.16 4.80
C ASN A 372 17.57 17.47 5.57
N GLU A 373 16.61 17.48 6.50
CA GLU A 373 16.38 18.61 7.42
C GLU A 373 17.58 18.89 8.34
N ARG A 374 18.38 17.86 8.68
CA ARG A 374 19.56 18.00 9.56
C ARG A 374 20.84 18.43 8.84
N LYS A 375 20.93 18.24 7.52
CA LYS A 375 22.09 18.63 6.72
C LYS A 375 22.38 20.15 6.73
N PRO A 376 21.38 21.06 6.62
CA PRO A 376 21.66 22.50 6.61
C PRO A 376 22.20 23.06 7.93
N GLU A 377 22.05 22.36 9.07
CA GLU A 377 22.57 22.81 10.37
C GLU A 377 24.09 22.56 10.55
N LEU A 378 24.73 21.78 9.67
CA LEU A 378 26.16 21.43 9.75
C LEU A 378 27.03 22.16 8.72
N SER A 379 26.43 23.04 7.91
CA SER A 379 27.08 23.80 6.84
C SER A 379 27.16 25.30 7.10
N ASN A 380 26.74 25.75 8.28
CA ASN A 380 26.96 27.09 8.84
C ASN A 380 27.82 26.96 10.09
#